data_AF-K1T4Y3-F1
#
_entry.id   AF-K1T4Y3-F1
#
_cell.length_a   1.000
_cell.length_b   1.000
_cell.length_c   1.000
_cell.angle_alpha   90.00
_cell.angle_beta   90.00
_cell.angle_gamma   90.00
#
_symmetry.space_group_name_H-M   'P 1'
#
loop_
_entity.id
_entity.type
_entity.pdbx_description
1 polymer ?
#
loop_
_entity_poly.entity_id
_entity_poly.type
_entity_poly.pdbx_seq_one_letter_code
_entity_poly.pdbx_strand_id
1 'polypeptide(L)'
;MKFTAMKILTLIIKQKWFDAILSGEKTVETREVRPTNTKYISYRDNNTGKVYKKDSDVPESAWDSEKGVDTVINHYDAIQFWVGYEKNRPGALVEVKGVELVDVCDEETKEPIVYEHNGNEYTMTEIDYHLGKVIEKMNC
;
A
#
# COMPACT_ATOMS: atom_id res chain seq x y z
N MET A 1 -21.08 -0.58 -21.85
CA MET A 1 -19.85 -0.87 -21.09
C MET A 1 -19.49 0.37 -20.28
N LYS A 2 -19.36 0.26 -18.95
CA LYS A 2 -18.74 1.31 -18.15
C LYS A 2 -17.23 1.07 -18.22
N PHE A 3 -16.49 1.96 -18.88
CA PHE A 3 -15.04 2.00 -18.74
C PHE A 3 -14.76 2.62 -17.36
N THR A 4 -14.52 1.79 -16.35
CA THR A 4 -14.02 2.29 -15.07
C THR A 4 -12.61 2.80 -15.33
N ALA A 5 -12.33 4.06 -14.99
CA ALA A 5 -10.99 4.62 -15.15
C ALA A 5 -10.00 3.84 -14.27
N MET A 6 -8.85 3.46 -14.84
CA MET A 6 -7.77 2.76 -14.16
C MET A 6 -7.31 3.53 -12.92
N LYS A 7 -7.30 2.88 -11.76
CA LYS A 7 -6.86 3.48 -10.50
C LYS A 7 -5.36 3.27 -10.32
N ILE A 8 -4.60 4.36 -10.30
CA ILE A 8 -3.13 4.34 -10.32
C ILE A 8 -2.57 4.79 -8.96
N LEU A 9 -1.60 4.05 -8.43
CA LEU A 9 -0.77 4.46 -7.30
C LEU A 9 0.55 5.04 -7.82
N THR A 10 0.95 6.22 -7.34
CA THR A 10 2.24 6.81 -7.74
C THR A 10 3.29 6.60 -6.66
N LEU A 11 4.38 5.92 -7.01
CA LEU A 11 5.50 5.62 -6.12
C LEU A 11 6.83 6.14 -6.66
N ILE A 12 7.68 6.59 -5.76
CA ILE A 12 9.07 6.98 -6.07
C ILE A 12 9.98 5.86 -5.61
N ILE A 13 10.92 5.46 -6.46
CA ILE A 13 11.87 4.38 -6.21
C ILE A 13 13.30 4.77 -6.63
N LYS A 14 14.27 3.99 -6.16
CA LYS A 14 15.68 4.12 -6.55
C LYS A 14 15.91 3.46 -7.91
N GLN A 15 16.86 3.97 -8.70
CA GLN A 15 17.19 3.46 -10.04
C GLN A 15 17.39 1.94 -10.07
N LYS A 16 18.18 1.38 -9.15
CA LYS A 16 18.43 -0.07 -9.10
C LYS A 16 17.16 -0.93 -9.03
N TRP A 17 16.12 -0.45 -8.34
CA TRP A 17 14.86 -1.18 -8.21
C TRP A 17 13.98 -0.99 -9.43
N PHE A 18 14.03 0.19 -10.04
CA PHE A 18 13.37 0.46 -11.31
C PHE A 18 13.91 -0.46 -12.41
N ASP A 19 15.23 -0.57 -12.53
CA ASP A 19 15.87 -1.46 -13.51
C ASP A 19 15.51 -2.93 -13.28
N ALA A 20 15.49 -3.38 -12.02
CA ALA A 20 15.07 -4.74 -11.66
C ALA A 20 13.59 -5.02 -11.96
N ILE A 21 12.70 -4.01 -11.82
CA ILE A 21 11.29 -4.13 -12.22
C ILE A 21 11.18 -4.21 -13.74
N LEU A 22 11.93 -3.39 -14.48
CA LEU A 22 11.90 -3.37 -15.94
C LEU A 22 12.48 -4.65 -16.57
N SER A 23 13.45 -5.29 -15.92
CA SER A 23 14.00 -6.57 -16.35
C SER A 23 13.11 -7.76 -15.99
N GLY A 24 12.16 -7.57 -15.07
CA GLY A 24 11.32 -8.63 -14.51
C GLY A 24 11.97 -9.41 -13.36
N GLU A 25 13.15 -9.02 -12.91
CA GLU A 25 13.82 -9.62 -11.74
C GLU A 25 13.07 -9.32 -10.44
N LYS A 26 12.58 -8.09 -10.28
CA LYS A 26 11.76 -7.68 -9.13
C LYS A 26 10.29 -7.72 -9.50
N THR A 27 9.56 -8.68 -8.93
CA THR A 27 8.13 -8.92 -9.19
C THR A 27 7.21 -8.49 -8.04
N VAL A 28 7.76 -8.02 -6.92
CA VAL A 28 6.98 -7.53 -5.77
C VAL A 28 7.52 -6.17 -5.34
N GLU A 29 6.66 -5.18 -5.17
CA GLU A 29 7.00 -3.89 -4.53
C GLU A 29 6.39 -3.84 -3.13
N THR A 30 7.25 -3.90 -2.13
CA THR A 30 6.93 -3.84 -0.70
C THR A 30 6.96 -2.41 -0.19
N ARG A 31 5.97 -2.01 0.61
CA ARG A 31 5.95 -0.71 1.30
C ARG A 31 5.49 -0.87 2.75
N GLU A 32 6.17 -0.18 3.65
CA GLU A 32 5.68 -0.06 5.03
C GLU A 32 4.35 0.72 5.08
N VAL A 33 3.40 0.18 5.83
CA VAL A 33 2.13 0.83 6.13
C VAL A 33 2.28 1.60 7.43
N ARG A 34 2.22 2.93 7.32
CA ARG A 34 2.30 3.85 8.45
C ARG A 34 0.92 4.47 8.70
N PRO A 35 0.55 4.78 9.97
CA PRO A 35 -0.72 5.43 10.31
C PRO A 35 -0.95 6.74 9.53
N THR A 36 0.14 7.47 9.25
CA THR A 36 0.09 8.73 8.50
C THR A 36 -0.13 8.55 6.99
N ASN A 37 0.01 7.34 6.45
CA ASN A 37 -0.09 7.07 5.01
C ASN A 37 -1.42 6.42 4.63
N THR A 38 -2.33 7.26 4.18
CA THR A 38 -3.69 6.87 3.75
C THR A 38 -3.78 6.23 2.36
N LYS A 39 -2.65 6.03 1.67
CA LYS A 39 -2.65 5.51 0.28
C LYS A 39 -2.92 4.02 0.24
N TYR A 40 -2.40 3.26 1.20
CA TYR A 40 -2.35 1.80 1.10
C TYR A 40 -3.56 1.11 1.72
N ILE A 41 -4.04 1.64 2.85
CA ILE A 41 -5.16 1.06 3.59
C ILE A 41 -6.21 2.13 3.92
N SER A 42 -7.38 1.65 4.28
CA SER A 42 -8.49 2.39 4.88
C SER A 42 -9.08 1.57 6.01
N TYR A 43 -9.96 2.17 6.82
CA TYR A 43 -10.61 1.54 7.97
C TYR A 43 -12.11 1.47 7.74
N ARG A 44 -12.70 0.29 7.86
CA ARG A 44 -14.15 0.09 7.71
C ARG A 44 -14.77 -0.18 9.07
N ASP A 45 -15.65 0.72 9.50
CA ASP A 45 -16.52 0.47 10.64
C ASP A 45 -17.54 -0.61 10.26
N ASN A 46 -17.47 -1.77 10.89
CA ASN A 46 -18.31 -2.92 10.56
C ASN A 46 -19.75 -2.80 11.07
N ASN A 47 -20.06 -1.81 11.91
CA ASN A 47 -21.43 -1.51 12.32
C ASN A 47 -22.20 -0.78 11.22
N THR A 48 -21.55 0.18 10.57
CA THR A 48 -22.18 1.09 9.60
C THR A 48 -21.80 0.78 8.15
N GLY A 49 -20.71 0.05 7.93
CA GLY A 49 -20.09 -0.16 6.62
C GLY A 49 -19.35 1.07 6.09
N LYS A 50 -19.26 2.15 6.85
CA LYS A 50 -18.58 3.38 6.43
C LYS A 50 -17.06 3.18 6.43
N VAL A 51 -16.42 3.67 5.37
CA VAL A 51 -14.96 3.58 5.17
C VAL A 51 -14.31 4.94 5.43
N TYR A 52 -13.28 4.93 6.26
CA TYR A 52 -12.48 6.07 6.68
C TYR A 52 -11.05 5.91 6.16
N LYS A 53 -10.44 7.01 5.71
CA LYS A 53 -9.06 6.97 5.18
C LYS A 53 -8.01 6.96 6.28
N LYS A 54 -8.36 7.49 7.46
CA LYS A 54 -7.50 7.55 8.64
C LYS A 54 -8.22 6.88 9.78
N ASP A 55 -7.45 6.23 10.63
CA ASP A 55 -7.87 5.67 11.90
C ASP A 55 -8.44 6.76 12.81
N SER A 56 -7.81 7.94 12.84
CA SER A 56 -8.26 9.09 13.64
C SER A 56 -9.65 9.62 13.27
N ASP A 57 -10.14 9.28 12.07
CA ASP A 57 -11.47 9.69 11.60
C ASP A 57 -12.56 8.66 12.00
N VAL A 58 -12.15 7.48 12.47
CA VAL A 58 -13.04 6.41 12.93
C VAL A 58 -13.52 6.73 14.35
N PRO A 59 -14.83 6.74 14.62
CA PRO A 59 -15.34 6.95 15.98
C PRO A 59 -14.82 5.89 16.95
N GLU A 60 -14.42 6.29 18.15
CA GLU A 60 -13.98 5.39 19.23
C GLU A 60 -14.98 4.26 19.49
N SER A 61 -16.28 4.59 19.47
CA SER A 61 -17.36 3.61 19.64
C SER A 61 -17.42 2.52 18.55
N ALA A 62 -16.78 2.70 17.40
CA ALA A 62 -16.66 1.65 16.39
C ALA A 62 -15.57 0.63 16.78
N TRP A 63 -14.46 1.10 17.36
CA TRP A 63 -13.37 0.24 17.86
C TRP A 63 -13.83 -0.62 19.03
N ASP A 64 -14.60 -0.06 19.95
CA ASP A 64 -15.14 -0.78 21.13
C ASP A 64 -16.36 -1.68 20.82
N SER A 65 -16.84 -1.67 19.59
CA SER A 65 -18.02 -2.45 19.22
C SER A 65 -17.69 -3.94 19.04
N GLU A 66 -18.67 -4.81 19.25
CA GLU A 66 -18.52 -6.26 19.00
C GLU A 66 -18.13 -6.59 17.54
N LYS A 67 -18.47 -5.71 16.59
CA LYS A 67 -18.12 -5.90 15.17
C LYS A 67 -16.75 -5.33 14.81
N GLY A 68 -16.21 -4.44 15.64
CA GLY A 68 -14.92 -3.79 15.44
C GLY A 68 -14.79 -2.99 14.14
N VAL A 69 -13.53 -2.78 13.76
CA VAL A 69 -13.11 -2.02 12.59
C VAL A 69 -12.15 -2.89 11.79
N ASP A 70 -12.41 -3.05 10.49
CA ASP A 70 -11.52 -3.79 9.59
C ASP A 70 -10.52 -2.85 8.93
N THR A 71 -9.27 -3.30 8.82
CA THR A 71 -8.31 -2.73 7.88
C THR A 71 -8.62 -3.24 6.47
N VAL A 72 -8.79 -2.32 5.52
CA VAL A 72 -9.15 -2.61 4.13
C VAL A 72 -8.03 -2.12 3.21
N ILE A 73 -7.52 -2.99 2.34
CA ILE A 73 -6.53 -2.62 1.33
C ILE A 73 -7.17 -1.73 0.26
N ASN A 74 -6.53 -0.61 -0.05
CA ASN A 74 -6.93 0.25 -1.14
C ASN A 74 -6.51 -0.38 -2.47
N HIS A 75 -7.48 -0.87 -3.24
CA HIS A 75 -7.23 -1.46 -4.57
C HIS A 75 -6.58 -0.47 -5.54
N TYR A 76 -5.62 -0.94 -6.34
CA TYR A 76 -5.00 -0.23 -7.47
C TYR A 76 -4.83 -1.19 -8.63
N ASP A 77 -5.05 -0.71 -9.85
CA ASP A 77 -4.90 -1.51 -11.07
C ASP A 77 -3.45 -1.47 -11.59
N ALA A 78 -2.73 -0.38 -11.30
CA ALA A 78 -1.36 -0.17 -11.73
C ALA A 78 -0.59 0.74 -10.77
N ILE A 79 0.73 0.62 -10.78
CA ILE A 79 1.66 1.52 -10.11
C ILE A 79 2.44 2.32 -11.15
N GLN A 80 2.39 3.64 -11.02
CA GLN A 80 3.28 4.55 -11.69
C GLN A 80 4.55 4.73 -10.86
N PHE A 81 5.64 4.12 -11.32
CA PHE A 81 6.97 4.32 -10.75
C PHE A 81 7.67 5.52 -11.35
N TRP A 82 8.39 6.25 -10.51
CA TRP A 82 9.29 7.33 -10.91
C TRP A 82 10.64 7.18 -10.22
N VAL A 83 11.73 7.41 -10.96
CA VAL A 83 13.07 7.42 -10.38
C VAL A 83 13.41 8.81 -9.86
N GLY A 84 13.59 8.95 -8.54
CA GLY A 84 13.96 10.22 -7.92
C GLY A 84 12.94 11.35 -8.15
N TYR A 85 13.40 12.61 -8.09
CA TYR A 85 12.56 13.81 -8.09
C TYR A 85 12.88 14.80 -9.23
N GLU A 86 13.82 14.46 -10.10
CA GLU A 86 14.28 15.33 -11.18
C GLU A 86 13.19 15.57 -12.24
N LYS A 87 13.31 16.70 -12.96
CA LYS A 87 12.51 16.95 -14.16
C LYS A 87 12.90 15.94 -15.25
N ASN A 88 11.91 15.48 -16.03
CA ASN A 88 12.09 14.44 -17.08
C ASN A 88 12.68 13.11 -16.57
N ARG A 89 12.46 12.81 -15.29
CA ARG A 89 12.88 11.54 -14.69
C ARG A 89 12.34 10.31 -15.43
N PRO A 90 13.10 9.19 -15.44
CA PRO A 90 12.60 7.90 -15.90
C PRO A 90 11.39 7.45 -15.08
N GLY A 91 10.45 6.80 -15.76
CA GLY A 91 9.27 6.23 -15.12
C GLY A 91 8.70 5.07 -15.90
N ALA A 92 7.84 4.30 -15.24
CA ALA A 92 7.11 3.21 -15.86
C ALA A 92 5.77 2.99 -15.17
N LEU A 93 4.75 2.72 -15.96
CA LEU A 93 3.46 2.26 -15.48
C LEU A 93 3.47 0.73 -15.51
N VAL A 94 3.22 0.11 -14.36
CA VAL A 94 3.31 -1.35 -14.20
C VAL A 94 2.00 -1.87 -13.61
N GLU A 95 1.47 -2.94 -14.20
CA GLU A 95 0.25 -3.62 -13.75
C GLU A 95 0.39 -4.14 -12.31
N VAL A 96 -0.69 -4.09 -11.53
CA VAL A 96 -0.80 -4.79 -10.24
C VAL A 96 -1.66 -6.04 -10.44
N LYS A 97 -1.10 -7.21 -10.12
CA LYS A 97 -1.76 -8.52 -10.23
C LYS A 97 -2.42 -8.96 -8.93
N GLY A 98 -1.87 -8.52 -7.81
CA GLY A 98 -2.30 -8.92 -6.48
C GLY A 98 -1.74 -7.97 -5.44
N VAL A 99 -2.38 -7.96 -4.28
CA VAL A 99 -1.96 -7.16 -3.15
C VAL A 99 -2.27 -7.90 -1.86
N GLU A 100 -1.34 -7.87 -0.93
CA GLU A 100 -1.51 -8.44 0.39
C GLU A 100 -0.90 -7.54 1.47
N LEU A 101 -1.46 -7.62 2.67
CA LEU A 101 -0.92 -6.99 3.86
C LEU A 101 -0.24 -8.07 4.69
N VAL A 102 0.99 -7.82 5.09
CA VAL A 102 1.85 -8.76 5.80
C VAL A 102 2.24 -8.15 7.13
N ASP A 103 2.01 -8.88 8.22
CA ASP A 103 2.53 -8.49 9.53
C ASP A 103 4.04 -8.70 9.55
N VAL A 104 4.76 -7.67 10.00
CA VAL A 104 6.19 -7.80 10.23
C VAL A 104 6.39 -8.47 11.57
N CYS A 105 6.87 -9.70 11.54
CA CYS A 105 7.14 -10.49 12.74
C CYS A 105 8.59 -10.39 13.18
N ASP A 106 8.81 -10.52 14.48
CA ASP A 106 10.13 -10.70 15.07
C ASP A 106 10.74 -12.04 14.58
N GLU A 107 12.03 -12.00 14.21
CA GLU A 107 12.68 -13.14 13.56
C GLU A 107 12.83 -14.35 14.49
N GLU A 108 12.97 -14.14 15.80
CA GLU A 108 13.19 -15.20 16.78
C GLU A 108 11.85 -15.77 17.26
N THR A 109 10.96 -14.89 17.74
CA THR A 109 9.70 -15.29 18.38
C THR A 109 8.58 -15.59 17.38
N LYS A 110 8.69 -15.08 16.15
CA LYS A 110 7.64 -15.10 15.11
C LYS A 110 6.37 -14.33 15.46
N GLU A 111 6.37 -13.59 16.56
CA GLU A 111 5.26 -12.72 16.96
C GLU A 111 5.25 -11.42 16.16
N PRO A 112 4.08 -10.83 15.86
CA PRO A 112 3.99 -9.53 15.21
C PRO A 112 4.67 -8.43 16.03
N ILE A 113 5.44 -7.57 15.36
CA ILE A 113 6.07 -6.42 15.99
C ILE A 113 5.02 -5.33 16.20
N VAL A 114 4.87 -4.87 17.44
CA VAL A 114 4.00 -3.75 17.81
C VAL A 114 4.82 -2.51 18.15
N TYR A 115 4.29 -1.33 17.84
CA TYR A 115 4.91 -0.04 18.16
C TYR A 115 3.86 1.01 18.54
N GLU A 116 4.27 1.97 19.36
CA GLU A 116 3.42 3.09 19.76
C GLU A 116 3.58 4.27 18.79
N HIS A 117 2.46 4.88 18.39
CA HIS A 117 2.44 6.14 17.66
C HIS A 117 1.31 7.04 18.18
N ASN A 118 1.68 8.22 18.69
CA ASN A 118 0.75 9.19 19.31
C ASN A 118 -0.11 8.59 20.44
N GLY A 119 0.45 7.70 21.27
CA GLY A 119 -0.26 7.06 22.38
C GLY A 119 -1.15 5.87 22.00
N ASN A 120 -1.18 5.49 20.72
CA ASN A 120 -1.90 4.30 20.24
C ASN A 120 -0.91 3.22 19.81
N GLU A 121 -1.24 1.96 20.07
CA GLU A 121 -0.45 0.80 19.64
C GLU A 121 -0.85 0.36 18.21
N TYR A 122 0.14 0.04 17.39
CA TYR A 122 -0.05 -0.46 16.03
C TYR A 122 0.83 -1.69 15.78
N THR A 123 0.30 -2.66 15.05
CA THR A 123 1.10 -3.72 14.45
C THR A 123 1.87 -3.17 13.25
N MET A 124 3.17 -3.44 13.19
CA MET A 124 4.01 -3.11 12.05
C MET A 124 3.63 -4.00 10.88
N THR A 125 3.22 -3.38 9.78
CA THR A 125 2.74 -4.08 8.59
C THR A 125 3.40 -3.54 7.33
N GLU A 126 3.58 -4.42 6.36
CA GLU A 126 3.98 -4.10 5.01
C GLU A 126 2.87 -4.45 4.04
N ILE A 127 2.78 -3.70 2.94
CA ILE A 127 1.91 -4.01 1.81
C ILE A 127 2.77 -4.45 0.64
N ASP A 128 2.46 -5.63 0.11
CA ASP A 128 3.13 -6.24 -1.02
C ASP A 128 2.27 -6.12 -2.27
N TYR A 129 2.76 -5.38 -3.25
CA TYR A 129 2.15 -5.31 -4.58
C TYR A 129 2.84 -6.29 -5.53
N HIS A 130 2.10 -7.31 -5.96
CA HIS A 130 2.56 -8.26 -6.96
C HIS A 130 2.47 -7.63 -8.34
N LEU A 131 3.62 -7.41 -8.97
CA LEU A 131 3.78 -6.68 -10.21
C LEU A 131 3.53 -7.57 -11.44
N GLY A 132 2.82 -7.00 -12.41
CA GLY A 132 2.54 -7.60 -13.70
C GLY A 132 3.40 -7.03 -14.81
N LYS A 133 2.81 -6.92 -16.00
CA LYS A 133 3.53 -6.39 -17.17
C LYS A 133 3.80 -4.89 -17.03
N VAL A 134 4.90 -4.44 -17.65
CA VAL A 134 5.12 -3.03 -17.91
C VAL A 134 4.14 -2.57 -19.00
N ILE A 135 3.27 -1.62 -18.66
CA ILE A 135 2.24 -1.07 -19.54
C ILE A 135 2.83 0.04 -20.40
N GLU A 136 3.62 0.93 -19.78
CA GLU A 136 4.21 2.09 -20.45
C GLU A 136 5.57 2.41 -19.80
N LYS A 137 6.50 2.94 -20.60
CA LYS A 137 7.77 3.50 -20.12
C LYS A 137 7.88 4.96 -20.55
N MET A 138 8.49 5.78 -19.71
CA MET A 138 8.65 7.22 -19.92
C MET A 138 10.12 7.62 -19.68
N ASN A 139 10.66 8.44 -20.58
CA ASN A 139 12.00 9.04 -20.46
C ASN A 139 13.10 8.01 -20.13
N CYS A 140 13.02 6.83 -20.74
CA CYS A 140 13.92 5.69 -20.55
C CYS A 140 14.76 5.43 -21.80
#